data_AF-A0AAW1I726-F1
#
_entry.id   AF-A0AAW1I726-F1
#
_cell.length_a   1.000
_cell.length_b   1.000
_cell.length_c   1.000
_cell.angle_alpha   90.00
_cell.angle_beta   90.00
_cell.angle_gamma   90.00
#
_symmetry.space_group_name_H-M   'P 1'
#
loop_
_entity.id
_entity.type
_entity.pdbx_description
1 polymer ?
#
loop_
_entity_poly.entity_id
_entity_poly.type
_entity_poly.pdbx_seq_one_letter_code
_entity_poly.pdbx_strand_id
1 'polypeptide(L)'
;MFLHPEIVAMHHHDYMFLGCIKYINSVKKGPFAEHSNQLWGISGVASWSKINGGLIKMYKVEVLGKFPVVQHIVFGSLLPIKPAEANSTLRKARMVMTPPSSAHVHASSDEDKSSNLSFDLDG
;
A
#
# COMPACT_ATOMS: atom_id res chain seq x y z
N MET A 1 -9.56 1.53 -7.25
CA MET A 1 -9.10 1.92 -5.89
C MET A 1 -8.57 0.69 -5.14
N PHE A 2 -7.87 0.79 -4.01
CA PHE A 2 -7.20 -0.36 -3.35
C PHE A 2 -8.12 -1.50 -2.87
N LEU A 3 -9.44 -1.38 -3.00
CA LEU A 3 -10.41 -2.44 -2.75
C LEU A 3 -10.55 -3.43 -3.91
N HIS A 4 -10.03 -3.07 -5.08
CA HIS A 4 -10.05 -3.88 -6.30
C HIS A 4 -8.95 -4.94 -6.26
N PRO A 5 -9.29 -6.24 -6.16
CA PRO A 5 -8.29 -7.31 -6.02
C PRO A 5 -7.27 -7.33 -7.16
N GLU A 6 -7.69 -6.99 -8.38
CA GLU A 6 -6.86 -6.92 -9.57
C GLU A 6 -5.78 -5.84 -9.46
N ILE A 7 -6.15 -4.65 -8.98
CA ILE A 7 -5.21 -3.54 -8.78
C ILE A 7 -4.17 -3.90 -7.71
N VAL A 8 -4.62 -4.55 -6.64
CA VAL A 8 -3.73 -5.02 -5.56
C VAL A 8 -2.78 -6.10 -6.10
N ALA A 9 -3.29 -7.09 -6.84
CA ALA A 9 -2.48 -8.16 -7.40
C ALA A 9 -1.38 -7.63 -8.33
N MET A 10 -1.72 -6.69 -9.23
CA MET A 10 -0.77 -6.14 -10.20
C MET A 10 0.30 -5.23 -9.58
N HIS A 11 -0.05 -4.44 -8.54
CA HIS A 11 0.80 -3.33 -8.09
C HIS A 11 1.32 -3.43 -6.65
N HIS A 12 1.03 -4.51 -5.92
CA HIS A 12 1.48 -4.64 -4.53
C HIS A 12 3.00 -4.69 -4.34
N HIS A 13 3.78 -5.06 -5.36
CA HIS A 13 5.24 -5.05 -5.32
C HIS A 13 5.81 -3.62 -5.42
N ASP A 14 5.09 -2.72 -6.07
CA ASP A 14 5.52 -1.35 -6.35
C ASP A 14 5.13 -0.37 -5.24
N TYR A 15 4.02 -0.63 -4.56
CA TYR A 15 3.45 0.27 -3.56
C TYR A 15 3.27 -0.44 -2.22
N MET A 16 4.04 -0.02 -1.21
CA MET A 16 3.97 -0.54 0.16
C MET A 16 2.54 -0.58 0.71
N PHE A 17 1.74 0.45 0.42
CA PHE A 17 0.33 0.51 0.85
C PHE A 17 -0.47 -0.68 0.28
N LEU A 18 -0.31 -0.99 -1.01
CA LEU A 18 -0.97 -2.12 -1.64
C LEU A 18 -0.41 -3.46 -1.16
N GLY A 19 0.88 -3.54 -0.84
CA GLY A 19 1.49 -4.67 -0.13
C GLY A 19 0.79 -4.99 1.19
N CYS A 20 0.53 -3.97 2.01
CA CYS A 20 -0.22 -4.12 3.26
C CYS A 20 -1.67 -4.57 3.02
N ILE A 21 -2.36 -4.03 2.01
CA ILE A 21 -3.72 -4.46 1.65
C ILE A 21 -3.74 -5.93 1.22
N LYS A 22 -2.78 -6.37 0.39
CA LYS A 22 -2.64 -7.79 0.01
C LYS A 22 -2.49 -8.68 1.25
N TYR A 23 -1.63 -8.29 2.19
CA TYR A 23 -1.44 -9.04 3.43
C TYR A 23 -2.74 -9.16 4.23
N ILE A 24 -3.47 -8.05 4.41
CA ILE A 24 -4.77 -8.04 5.10
C ILE A 24 -5.74 -9.03 4.44
N ASN A 25 -5.89 -8.98 3.12
CA ASN A 25 -6.79 -9.87 2.38
C ASN A 25 -6.36 -11.35 2.45
N SER A 26 -5.07 -11.62 2.67
CA SER A 26 -4.59 -12.99 2.84
C SER A 26 -4.98 -13.59 4.20
N VAL A 27 -4.91 -12.78 5.27
CA VAL A 27 -5.08 -13.23 6.66
C VAL A 27 -6.50 -13.03 7.21
N LYS A 28 -7.29 -12.12 6.64
CA LYS A 28 -8.69 -11.89 7.03
C LYS A 28 -9.63 -12.38 5.93
N LYS A 29 -10.72 -13.03 6.34
CA LYS A 29 -11.76 -13.55 5.43
C LYS A 29 -13.06 -12.76 5.61
N GLY A 30 -13.89 -12.78 4.57
CA GLY A 30 -15.17 -12.05 4.53
C GLY A 30 -15.06 -10.66 3.90
N PRO A 31 -16.16 -9.90 3.89
CA PRO A 31 -16.21 -8.55 3.34
C PRO A 31 -15.20 -7.59 3.99
N PHE A 32 -14.46 -6.85 3.18
CA PHE A 32 -13.42 -5.93 3.67
C PHE A 32 -13.95 -4.88 4.65
N ALA A 33 -15.18 -4.41 4.43
CA ALA A 33 -15.86 -3.46 5.30
C ALA A 33 -16.04 -3.96 6.74
N GLU A 34 -16.25 -5.27 6.93
CA GLU A 34 -16.50 -5.86 8.24
C GLU A 34 -15.21 -5.96 9.07
N HIS A 35 -14.13 -6.39 8.43
CA HIS A 35 -12.89 -6.72 9.14
C HIS A 35 -11.83 -5.61 9.09
N SER A 36 -12.04 -4.59 8.26
CA SER A 36 -11.12 -3.47 8.00
C SER A 36 -11.87 -2.14 7.83
N ASN A 37 -12.90 -1.91 8.65
CA ASN A 37 -13.82 -0.76 8.55
C ASN A 37 -13.14 0.63 8.43
N GLN A 38 -12.05 0.88 9.16
CA GLN A 38 -11.32 2.16 9.04
C GLN A 38 -10.71 2.35 7.65
N LEU A 39 -10.08 1.32 7.09
CA LEU A 39 -9.53 1.34 5.73
C LEU A 39 -10.65 1.39 4.68
N TRP A 40 -11.79 0.73 4.95
CA TRP A 40 -12.99 0.87 4.14
C TRP A 40 -13.48 2.31 4.10
N GLY A 41 -13.56 3.01 5.23
CA GLY A 41 -13.92 4.43 5.26
C GLY A 41 -12.95 5.33 4.47
N ILE A 42 -11.64 5.06 4.58
CA ILE A 42 -10.60 5.77 3.83
C ILE A 42 -10.72 5.51 2.32
N SER A 43 -11.32 4.38 1.92
CA SER A 43 -11.55 4.08 0.50
C SER A 43 -12.53 5.04 -0.19
N GLY A 44 -13.29 5.85 0.57
CA GLY A 44 -14.12 6.91 -0.01
C GLY A 44 -13.38 8.22 -0.29
N VAL A 45 -12.10 8.34 0.10
CA VAL A 45 -11.35 9.60 -0.02
C VAL A 45 -10.76 9.77 -1.42
N ALA A 46 -11.12 10.87 -2.08
CA ALA A 46 -10.88 11.09 -3.50
C ALA A 46 -9.40 11.23 -3.94
N SER A 47 -8.44 11.45 -3.03
CA SER A 47 -7.03 11.59 -3.44
C SER A 47 -6.04 11.04 -2.42
N TRP A 48 -4.95 10.46 -2.94
CA TRP A 48 -3.85 9.94 -2.13
C TRP A 48 -3.19 11.01 -1.25
N SER A 49 -3.14 12.26 -1.70
CA SER A 49 -2.64 13.38 -0.89
C SER A 49 -3.51 13.61 0.35
N LYS A 50 -4.85 13.57 0.21
CA LYS A 50 -5.78 13.66 1.34
C LYS A 50 -5.69 12.44 2.25
N ILE A 51 -5.59 11.23 1.68
CA ILE A 51 -5.39 9.99 2.44
C ILE A 51 -4.12 10.08 3.29
N ASN A 52 -2.98 10.43 2.69
CA ASN A 52 -1.71 10.59 3.39
C ASN A 52 -1.79 11.64 4.50
N GLY A 53 -2.36 12.82 4.21
CA GLY A 53 -2.56 13.87 5.21
C GLY A 53 -3.45 13.44 6.37
N GLY A 54 -4.51 12.68 6.10
CA GLY A 54 -5.39 12.10 7.11
C GLY A 54 -4.68 11.05 7.98
N LEU A 55 -3.97 10.11 7.34
CA LEU A 55 -3.23 9.06 8.03
C LEU A 55 -2.09 9.61 8.91
N ILE A 56 -1.38 10.66 8.48
CA ILE A 56 -0.37 11.32 9.31
C ILE A 56 -1.01 11.94 10.56
N LYS A 57 -2.16 12.62 10.42
CA LYS A 57 -2.89 13.19 11.56
C LYS A 57 -3.36 12.08 12.51
N MET A 58 -3.93 11.02 11.96
CA MET A 58 -4.38 9.85 12.73
C MET A 58 -3.21 9.19 13.46
N TYR A 59 -2.05 9.01 12.82
CA TYR A 59 -0.86 8.46 13.47
C TYR A 59 -0.39 9.30 14.66
N LYS A 60 -0.39 10.63 14.53
CA LYS A 60 -0.04 11.53 15.64
C LYS A 60 -0.98 11.36 16.84
N VAL A 61 -2.27 11.17 16.61
CA VAL A 61 -3.27 11.06 17.69
C VAL A 61 -3.34 9.65 18.26
N GLU A 62 -3.51 8.65 17.39
CA GLU A 62 -3.83 7.27 17.76
C GLU A 62 -2.60 6.44 18.13
N VAL A 63 -1.41 6.86 17.71
CA VAL A 63 -0.14 6.22 18.07
C VAL A 63 0.63 7.14 19.00
N LEU A 64 1.16 8.25 18.49
CA LEU A 64 2.09 9.09 19.25
C LEU A 64 1.44 9.76 20.47
N GLY A 65 0.14 10.07 20.38
CA GLY A 65 -0.65 10.69 21.45
C GLY A 65 -1.17 9.71 22.51
N LYS A 66 -1.00 8.39 22.31
CA LYS A 66 -1.51 7.37 23.25
C LYS A 66 -0.38 6.77 24.05
N PHE A 67 -0.30 7.14 25.33
CA PHE A 67 0.72 6.61 26.25
C PHE A 67 0.84 5.08 26.21
N PRO A 68 -0.25 4.27 26.27
CA PRO A 68 -0.11 2.81 26.21
C PRO A 68 0.55 2.27 24.94
N VAL A 69 0.51 3.03 23.84
CA VAL A 69 1.13 2.67 22.56
C VAL A 69 2.61 3.05 22.55
N VAL A 70 2.96 4.22 23.10
CA VAL A 70 4.34 4.76 23.06
C VAL A 70 5.18 4.47 24.30
N GLN A 71 4.61 3.89 25.35
CA GLN A 71 5.29 3.67 26.65
C GLN A 71 6.61 2.89 26.55
N HIS A 72 6.79 2.10 25.48
CA HIS A 72 7.99 1.30 25.25
C HIS A 72 8.97 1.94 24.25
N ILE A 73 8.74 3.18 23.80
CA ILE A 73 9.73 3.93 23.01
C ILE A 73 10.91 4.26 23.92
N VAL A 74 12.08 3.74 23.57
CA VAL A 74 13.33 3.97 24.31
C VAL A 74 14.01 5.24 23.81
N PHE A 75 14.43 6.08 24.74
CA PHE A 75 15.17 7.31 24.45
C PHE A 75 16.63 7.14 24.87
N GLY A 76 17.54 7.63 24.03
CA GLY A 76 18.98 7.51 24.21
C GLY A 76 19.71 8.71 23.63
N SER A 77 20.99 8.56 23.32
CA SER A 77 21.77 9.67 22.73
C SER A 77 21.31 10.05 21.32
N LEU A 78 20.82 9.09 20.52
CA LEU A 78 20.34 9.33 19.15
C LEU A 78 18.92 9.92 19.09
N LEU A 79 18.06 9.51 20.01
CA LEU A 79 16.69 9.99 20.18
C LEU A 79 16.55 10.52 21.60
N PRO A 80 17.06 11.74 21.89
CA PRO A 80 17.04 12.28 23.24
C PRO A 80 15.64 12.75 23.63
N ILE A 81 15.27 12.51 24.89
CA ILE A 81 14.06 13.09 25.51
C ILE A 81 14.37 14.48 26.09
N LYS A 82 14.79 15.38 25.22
CA LYS A 82 15.02 16.80 25.54
C LYS A 82 14.02 17.65 24.77
N PRO A 83 13.59 18.81 25.31
CA PRO A 83 12.77 19.75 24.55
C PRO A 83 13.41 20.03 23.18
N ALA A 84 12.61 19.98 22.12
CA ALA A 84 13.10 20.31 20.79
C ALA A 84 13.44 21.81 20.73
N GLU A 85 14.60 22.14 20.17
CA GLU A 85 14.98 23.53 19.92
C GLU A 85 13.94 24.19 19.00
N ALA A 86 13.46 25.38 19.37
CA ALA A 86 12.41 26.09 18.65
C ALA A 86 12.75 26.35 17.17
N ASN A 87 14.05 26.38 16.84
CA ASN A 87 14.58 26.68 15.52
C ASN A 87 15.14 25.43 14.81
N SER A 88 14.90 24.24 15.38
CA SER A 88 15.32 23.00 14.74
C SER A 88 14.60 22.88 13.41
N THR A 89 15.33 23.14 12.32
CA THR A 89 14.83 22.82 10.99
C THR A 89 14.68 21.31 11.00
N LEU A 90 13.44 20.81 11.06
CA LEU A 90 13.16 19.41 10.76
C LEU A 90 13.81 19.17 9.40
N ARG A 91 14.96 18.50 9.39
CA ARG A 91 15.59 18.07 8.14
C ARG A 91 14.49 17.30 7.43
N LYS A 92 13.94 17.85 6.35
CA LYS A 92 13.00 17.12 5.51
C LYS A 92 13.75 15.86 5.11
N ALA A 93 13.36 14.72 5.68
CA ALA A 93 13.89 13.45 5.27
C ALA A 93 13.60 13.36 3.76
N ARG A 94 14.64 13.52 2.94
CA ARG A 94 14.53 13.39 1.50
C ARG A 94 14.45 11.90 1.24
N MET A 95 13.25 11.33 1.37
CA MET A 95 13.02 10.01 0.83
C MET A 95 13.17 10.14 -0.68
N VAL A 96 14.24 9.56 -1.22
CA VAL A 96 14.40 9.38 -2.65
C VAL A 96 13.33 8.37 -3.06
N MET A 97 12.14 8.86 -3.38
CA MET A 97 11.14 8.06 -4.06
C MET A 97 11.54 8.02 -5.53
N THR A 98 12.40 7.08 -5.89
CA THR A 98 12.44 6.63 -7.28
C THR A 98 11.06 6.03 -7.57
N PRO A 99 10.28 6.58 -8.51
CA PRO A 99 9.07 5.90 -8.95
C PRO A 99 9.46 4.50 -9.49
N PRO A 100 8.60 3.49 -9.30
CA PRO A 100 8.83 2.17 -9.87
C PRO A 100 8.98 2.33 -11.39
N SER A 101 10.10 1.80 -11.93
CA SER A 101 10.40 1.87 -13.36
C SER A 101 9.31 1.12 -14.13
N SER A 102 8.67 1.79 -15.07
CA SER A 102 7.57 1.27 -15.91
C SER A 102 7.99 0.18 -16.90
N ALA A 103 9.06 -0.59 -16.63
CA ALA A 103 9.78 -1.37 -17.63
C ALA A 103 9.40 -2.86 -17.74
N HIS A 104 8.35 -3.34 -17.06
CA HIS A 104 7.86 -4.71 -17.25
C HIS A 104 6.37 -4.74 -17.63
N VAL A 105 6.05 -4.17 -18.79
CA VAL A 105 4.85 -4.53 -19.54
C VAL A 105 5.32 -5.36 -20.74
N HIS A 106 5.61 -6.64 -20.51
CA HIS A 106 5.73 -7.58 -21.62
C HIS A 106 4.31 -8.07 -21.92
N ALA A 107 3.66 -7.44 -22.90
CA ALA A 107 2.47 -7.99 -23.51
C ALA A 107 2.87 -9.26 -24.27
N SER A 108 2.53 -10.43 -23.74
CA SER A 108 2.53 -11.67 -24.51
C SER A 108 1.30 -11.64 -25.41
N SER A 109 1.52 -11.29 -26.68
CA SER A 109 0.56 -11.50 -27.75
C SER A 109 0.58 -12.98 -28.14
N ASP A 110 -0.31 -13.78 -27.59
CA ASP A 110 -0.58 -15.12 -28.11
C ASP A 110 -1.67 -15.01 -29.20
N GLU A 111 -1.22 -15.07 -30.46
CA GLU A 111 -2.04 -15.37 -31.63
C GLU A 111 -2.43 -16.85 -31.59
N ASP A 112 -3.66 -17.18 -31.18
CA ASP A 112 -4.23 -18.51 -31.39
C ASP A 112 -4.62 -18.67 -32.88
N LYS A 113 -3.76 -19.38 -33.62
CA LYS A 113 -4.06 -19.93 -34.94
C LYS A 113 -5.18 -20.96 -34.82
N SER A 114 -6.37 -20.57 -35.27
CA SER A 114 -7.44 -21.48 -35.62
C SER A 114 -7.05 -22.40 -36.79
N SER A 115 -7.50 -23.65 -36.68
CA SER A 115 -7.71 -24.66 -37.73
C SER A 115 -6.49 -25.30 -38.42
N ASN A 116 -6.20 -26.54 -38.02
CA ASN A 116 -5.89 -27.65 -38.94
C ASN A 116 -6.49 -28.93 -38.34
N LEU A 117 -7.77 -29.17 -38.63
CA LEU A 117 -8.38 -30.50 -38.53
C LEU A 117 -8.35 -31.09 -39.95
N SER A 118 -7.38 -31.97 -40.17
CA SER A 118 -7.33 -32.86 -41.33
C SER A 118 -8.54 -33.78 -41.30
N PHE A 119 -9.35 -33.73 -42.36
CA PHE A 119 -10.38 -34.71 -42.63
C PHE A 119 -9.75 -35.78 -43.52
N ASP A 120 -9.41 -36.92 -42.92
CA ASP A 120 -8.98 -38.10 -43.66
C ASP A 120 -10.18 -38.67 -44.43
N LEU A 121 -10.02 -38.76 -45.74
CA LEU A 121 -10.90 -39.48 -46.66
C LEU A 121 -10.36 -40.91 -46.79
N ASP A 122 -11.18 -41.91 -46.42
CA ASP A 122 -11.10 -43.26 -46.97
C ASP A 122 -12.43 -43.99 -46.75
N GLY A 123 -12.99 -44.56 -47.83
CA GLY A 123 -14.08 -45.56 -47.80
C GLY A 123 -15.43 -45.13 -48.35
#